data_AF-A0A3M2E7U6-F1
#
_entry.id   AF-A0A3M2E7U6-F1
#
_cell.length_a   1.000
_cell.length_b   1.000
_cell.length_c   1.000
_cell.angle_alpha   90.00
_cell.angle_beta   90.00
_cell.angle_gamma   90.00
#
_symmetry.space_group_name_H-M   'P 1'
#
loop_
_entity.id
_entity.type
_entity.pdbx_description
1 polymer ?
#
loop_
_entity_poly.entity_id
_entity_poly.type
_entity_poly.pdbx_seq_one_letter_code
_entity_poly.pdbx_strand_id
1 'polypeptide(L)'
;MVHIKHEIDKVARGEWDADDNPLKHAPHTMDVVTADEWPHAYSREVAAFPVPSLRHHKFWPYVGRVDDVYGDRNLMCACPPIEAYQ
;
A
#
# COMPACT_ATOMS: atom_id res chain seq x y z
N MET A 1 10.25 -9.24 -8.57
CA MET A 1 10.45 -8.33 -9.73
C MET A 1 9.64 -8.72 -10.96
N VAL A 2 9.62 -9.99 -11.40
CA VAL A 2 8.81 -10.41 -12.58
C VAL A 2 7.31 -10.12 -12.43
N HIS A 3 6.71 -10.47 -11.28
CA HIS A 3 5.29 -10.17 -11.02
C HIS A 3 4.98 -8.67 -11.07
N ILE A 4 5.83 -7.83 -10.46
CA ILE A 4 5.70 -6.36 -10.51
C ILE A 4 5.79 -5.85 -11.95
N LYS A 5 6.66 -6.44 -12.79
CA LYS A 5 6.71 -6.07 -14.22
C LYS A 5 5.40 -6.39 -14.93
N HIS A 6 4.76 -7.53 -14.64
CA HIS A 6 3.45 -7.83 -15.20
C HIS A 6 2.37 -6.84 -14.74
N GLU A 7 2.42 -6.35 -13.50
CA GLU A 7 1.54 -5.29 -13.01
C GLU A 7 1.72 -3.99 -13.80
N ILE A 8 2.98 -3.59 -14.05
CA ILE A 8 3.31 -2.43 -14.89
C ILE A 8 2.75 -2.62 -16.30
N ASP A 9 2.89 -3.81 -16.87
CA ASP A 9 2.39 -4.12 -18.22
C ASP A 9 0.86 -4.05 -18.29
N LYS A 10 0.14 -4.46 -17.24
CA LYS A 10 -1.32 -4.32 -17.17
C LYS A 10 -1.76 -2.86 -17.18
N VAL A 11 -1.09 -2.00 -16.42
CA VAL A 11 -1.34 -0.56 -16.44
C VAL A 11 -1.00 0.02 -17.82
N ALA A 12 0.15 -0.35 -18.40
CA ALA A 12 0.57 0.14 -19.70
C ALA A 12 -0.37 -0.26 -20.85
N ARG A 13 -1.06 -1.42 -20.72
CA ARG A 13 -2.08 -1.88 -21.68
C ARG A 13 -3.49 -1.34 -21.38
N GLY A 14 -3.67 -0.57 -20.30
CA GLY A 14 -4.97 -0.03 -19.89
C GLY A 14 -5.92 -1.08 -19.30
N GLU A 15 -5.41 -2.26 -18.91
CA GLU A 15 -6.21 -3.28 -18.21
C GLU A 15 -6.48 -2.86 -16.76
N TRP A 16 -5.57 -2.08 -16.17
CA TRP A 16 -5.72 -1.46 -14.86
C TRP A 16 -5.70 0.05 -15.00
N ASP A 17 -6.50 0.71 -14.17
CA ASP A 17 -6.53 2.17 -14.09
C ASP A 17 -5.15 2.72 -13.72
N ALA A 18 -4.80 3.87 -14.28
CA ALA A 18 -3.47 4.47 -14.08
C ALA A 18 -3.26 4.99 -12.66
N ASP A 19 -4.35 5.37 -11.99
CA ASP A 19 -4.36 5.97 -10.66
C ASP A 19 -4.85 4.99 -9.58
N ASP A 20 -5.80 4.09 -9.90
CA ASP A 20 -6.28 3.01 -9.01
C ASP A 20 -5.72 1.63 -9.38
N ASN A 21 -4.49 1.36 -8.94
CA ASN A 21 -3.84 0.06 -9.12
C ASN A 21 -2.93 -0.31 -7.92
N PRO A 22 -2.53 -1.59 -7.78
CA PRO A 22 -1.71 -2.03 -6.67
C PRO A 22 -0.39 -1.28 -6.52
N LEU A 23 0.25 -0.87 -7.63
CA LEU A 23 1.52 -0.14 -7.61
C LEU A 23 1.35 1.27 -7.01
N LYS A 24 0.27 1.96 -7.36
CA LYS A 24 -0.04 3.31 -6.86
C LYS A 24 -0.47 3.32 -5.41
N HIS A 25 -1.14 2.26 -4.95
CA HIS A 25 -1.65 2.17 -3.57
C HIS A 25 -0.78 1.35 -2.62
N ALA A 26 0.33 0.77 -3.08
CA ALA A 26 1.31 0.13 -2.20
C ALA A 26 1.99 1.15 -1.27
N PRO A 27 2.37 0.77 -0.03
CA PRO A 27 2.13 -0.54 0.59
C PRO A 27 0.70 -0.69 1.15
N HIS A 28 0.16 -1.91 1.09
CA HIS A 28 -1.12 -2.26 1.69
C HIS A 28 -0.93 -2.78 3.12
N THR A 29 -1.42 -2.03 4.11
CA THR A 29 -1.38 -2.42 5.52
C THR A 29 -2.41 -3.50 5.84
N MET A 30 -2.27 -4.13 7.01
CA MET A 30 -3.27 -5.08 7.49
C MET A 30 -4.65 -4.43 7.57
N ASP A 31 -4.73 -3.25 8.21
CA ASP A 31 -5.99 -2.52 8.42
C ASP A 31 -6.71 -2.21 7.11
N VAL A 32 -5.98 -1.77 6.07
CA VAL A 32 -6.55 -1.50 4.75
C VAL A 32 -7.11 -2.77 4.11
N VAL A 33 -6.39 -3.89 4.22
CA VAL A 33 -6.82 -5.17 3.62
C VAL A 33 -7.98 -5.81 4.39
N THR A 34 -8.06 -5.62 5.70
CA THR A 34 -9.11 -6.19 6.57
C THR A 34 -10.29 -5.26 6.80
N ALA A 35 -10.27 -4.03 6.29
CA ALA A 35 -11.38 -3.09 6.38
C ALA A 35 -12.69 -3.71 5.85
N ASP A 36 -13.84 -3.20 6.30
CA ASP A 36 -15.15 -3.67 5.83
C ASP A 36 -15.35 -3.32 4.36
N GLU A 37 -14.98 -2.09 3.98
CA GLU A 37 -15.08 -1.60 2.61
C GLU A 37 -13.79 -1.84 1.81
N TRP A 38 -13.91 -1.93 0.49
CA TRP A 38 -12.76 -2.07 -0.41
C TRP A 38 -12.98 -1.26 -1.69
N PRO A 39 -12.57 0.02 -1.69
CA PRO A 39 -12.86 0.95 -2.79
C PRO A 39 -11.79 0.90 -3.89
N HIS A 40 -11.32 -0.29 -4.25
CA HIS A 40 -10.30 -0.50 -5.29
C HIS A 40 -10.80 -1.44 -6.38
N ALA A 41 -10.40 -1.17 -7.64
CA ALA A 41 -10.75 -1.97 -8.80
C ALA A 41 -10.04 -3.34 -8.88
N TYR A 42 -9.05 -3.59 -8.02
CA TYR A 42 -8.32 -4.86 -7.88
C TYR A 42 -8.67 -5.54 -6.56
N SER A 43 -8.43 -6.84 -6.41
CA SER A 43 -8.83 -7.57 -5.19
C SER A 43 -7.84 -7.40 -4.02
N ARG A 44 -8.33 -7.62 -2.80
CA ARG A 44 -7.52 -7.73 -1.58
C ARG A 44 -6.43 -8.79 -1.69
N GLU A 45 -6.71 -9.88 -2.40
CA GLU A 45 -5.76 -10.96 -2.66
C GLU A 45 -4.59 -10.49 -3.52
N VAL A 46 -4.85 -9.73 -4.59
CA VAL A 46 -3.80 -9.12 -5.42
C VAL A 46 -2.96 -8.15 -4.60
N ALA A 47 -3.58 -7.38 -3.69
CA ALA A 47 -2.90 -6.44 -2.82
C ALA A 47 -1.98 -7.12 -1.78
N ALA A 48 -2.50 -8.13 -1.08
CA ALA A 48 -1.83 -8.71 0.08
C ALA A 48 -0.99 -9.96 -0.24
N PHE A 49 -1.37 -10.74 -1.26
CA PHE A 49 -0.81 -12.05 -1.56
C PHE A 49 -0.52 -12.22 -3.07
N PRO A 50 0.22 -11.31 -3.72
CA PRO A 50 0.48 -11.35 -5.17
C PRO A 50 1.29 -12.58 -5.63
N VAL A 51 1.91 -13.31 -4.70
CA VAL A 51 2.61 -14.58 -4.97
C VAL A 51 2.31 -15.61 -3.89
N PRO A 52 2.32 -16.93 -4.21
CA PRO A 52 1.90 -17.99 -3.28
C PRO A 52 2.67 -18.02 -1.95
N SER A 53 3.98 -17.74 -1.97
CA SER A 53 4.83 -17.78 -0.77
C SER A 53 4.38 -16.81 0.33
N LEU A 54 3.75 -15.69 -0.04
CA LEU A 54 3.28 -14.67 0.90
C LEU A 54 2.07 -15.13 1.72
N ARG A 55 1.38 -16.20 1.33
CA ARG A 55 0.33 -16.80 2.15
C ARG A 55 0.87 -17.57 3.35
N HIS A 56 2.09 -18.10 3.24
CA HIS A 56 2.74 -18.85 4.31
C HIS A 56 3.53 -17.95 5.24
N HIS A 57 4.13 -16.89 4.69
CA HIS A 57 4.97 -15.96 5.43
C HIS A 57 4.61 -14.53 5.04
N LYS A 58 3.64 -13.96 5.76
CA LYS A 58 3.19 -12.59 5.57
C LYS A 58 3.87 -11.67 6.57
N PHE A 59 4.65 -10.72 6.05
CA PHE A 59 5.04 -9.54 6.80
C PHE A 59 4.13 -8.38 6.42
N TRP A 60 3.60 -7.66 7.41
CA TRP A 60 2.69 -6.56 7.20
C TRP A 60 3.42 -5.21 7.29
N PRO A 61 3.26 -4.33 6.29
CA PRO A 61 3.56 -2.92 6.45
C PRO A 61 2.69 -2.33 7.56
N TYR A 62 3.31 -1.65 8.53
CA TYR A 62 2.60 -1.04 9.67
C TYR A 62 1.91 0.28 9.31
N VAL A 63 2.39 0.97 8.27
CA VAL A 63 1.84 2.24 7.80
C VAL A 63 1.73 2.22 6.28
N GLY A 64 0.85 3.08 5.75
CA GLY A 64 0.73 3.34 4.33
C GLY A 64 1.94 4.06 3.76
N ARG A 65 1.82 4.54 2.52
CA ARG A 65 2.87 5.34 1.88
C ARG A 65 3.09 6.63 2.67
N VAL A 66 4.34 6.93 2.98
CA VAL A 66 4.75 8.15 3.70
C VAL A 66 4.51 9.38 2.82
N ASP A 67 4.06 10.47 3.42
CA ASP A 67 4.03 11.80 2.81
C ASP A 67 5.35 12.52 3.10
N ASP A 68 6.27 12.45 2.13
CA ASP A 68 7.60 13.04 2.25
C ASP A 68 7.54 14.57 2.35
N VAL A 69 6.68 15.20 1.54
CA VAL A 69 6.60 16.68 1.44
C VAL A 69 6.03 17.28 2.72
N TYR A 70 5.06 16.61 3.34
CA TYR A 70 4.52 17.06 4.62
C TYR A 70 5.60 17.07 5.71
N GLY A 71 6.43 16.02 5.77
CA GLY A 71 7.53 15.92 6.74
C GLY A 71 8.53 17.07 6.60
N ASP A 72 8.94 17.39 5.37
CA ASP A 72 9.88 18.47 5.09
C ASP A 72 9.31 19.85 5.46
N ARG A 73 8.00 20.04 5.33
CA ARG A 73 7.33 21.32 5.65
C ARG A 73 6.96 21.47 7.13
N ASN A 74 6.87 20.37 7.88
CA ASN A 74 6.45 20.33 9.28
C ASN A 74 7.48 19.59 10.13
N LEU A 75 8.70 20.13 10.18
CA LEU A 75 9.85 19.46 10.76
C LEU A 75 9.67 19.18 12.27
N MET A 76 9.52 17.91 12.61
CA MET A 76 9.42 17.40 13.99
C MET A 76 10.49 16.31 14.18
N CYS A 77 11.56 16.62 14.89
CA CYS A 77 12.70 15.71 15.10
C CYS A 77 12.84 15.21 16.55
N ALA A 78 11.81 15.44 17.37
CA ALA A 78 11.70 14.90 18.72
C ALA A 78 10.38 14.14 18.83
N CYS A 79 10.28 13.25 19.83
CA CYS A 79 9.03 12.55 20.08
C CYS A 79 7.90 13.57 20.32
N PRO A 80 6.76 13.47 19.62
CA PRO A 80 5.60 14.29 19.94
C PRO A 80 5.10 13.96 21.36
N PRO A 81 4.32 14.88 21.95
CA PRO A 81 3.69 14.66 23.26
C PRO A 81 2.84 13.38 23.27
N ILE A 82 2.72 12.73 24.43
CA ILE A 82 1.97 11.46 24.56
C ILE A 82 0.51 11.64 24.14
N GLU A 83 -0.04 12.83 24.36
CA GLU A 83 -1.38 13.24 23.98
C GLU A 83 -1.62 13.18 22.46
N ALA A 84 -0.58 13.22 21.63
CA ALA A 84 -0.70 13.12 20.18
C ALA A 84 -0.86 11.68 19.66
N TYR A 85 -0.76 10.67 20.51
CA TYR A 85 -0.96 9.26 20.17
C TYR A 85 -2.32 8.70 20.60
N GLN A 86 -3.21 9.57 21.10
CA GLN A 86 -4.60 9.25 21.45
C GLN A 86 -5.53 9.48 20.27
#